data_AF-A0AAD7YE57-F1
#
_entry.id   AF-A0AAD7YE57-F1
#
_cell.length_a   1.000
_cell.length_b   1.000
_cell.length_c   1.000
_cell.angle_alpha   90.00
_cell.angle_beta   90.00
_cell.angle_gamma   90.00
#
_symmetry.space_group_name_H-M   'P 1'
#
loop_
_entity.id
_entity.type
_entity.pdbx_description
1 polymer ?
#
loop_
_entity_poly.entity_id
_entity_poly.type
_entity_poly.pdbx_seq_one_letter_code
_entity_poly.pdbx_strand_id
1 'polypeptide(L)'
;MSGNANSGNYVRQTQHQQHNVVHNNYSPKTEVHHHYHYSPPQHLSYGSQVLPVYHGSPPVYVYEYRDSGSRFDNLLTGLALYNLGRNSQMHHYDSDRRYSSSSGEICKLGISKRTGEYEETRIDCNLMSSFIWEDAASAARTGQHVVKNSTEVTVTRVTGAGNSSVTSMTVTSHTVEDALQVKGPSIAVTPGMTCFMIRTFRDSTALRKPVDCGLLQEYARSSLHRSVAQCLLPFKTIIFNFLIIYLVRY
;
A
#
# COMPACT_ATOMS: atom_id res chain seq x y z
N MET A 1 56.84 -1.65 33.33
CA MET A 1 55.82 -0.57 33.26
C MET A 1 55.07 -0.71 31.95
N SER A 2 53.77 -0.41 32.03
CA SER A 2 52.67 -0.84 31.18
C SER A 2 52.79 -0.53 29.68
N GLY A 3 52.35 -1.46 28.84
CA GLY A 3 52.06 -1.28 27.43
C GLY A 3 50.68 -1.85 27.13
N ASN A 4 49.75 -0.95 26.79
CA ASN A 4 48.32 -1.15 26.60
C ASN A 4 48.02 -1.77 25.22
N ALA A 5 47.15 -2.78 25.14
CA ALA A 5 46.70 -3.36 23.87
C ALA A 5 45.17 -3.48 23.84
N ASN A 6 44.55 -2.73 22.93
CA ASN A 6 43.12 -2.79 22.59
C ASN A 6 42.76 -4.13 21.94
N SER A 7 41.76 -4.81 22.49
CA SER A 7 41.16 -6.03 21.93
C SER A 7 39.93 -5.67 21.09
N GLY A 8 40.03 -5.85 19.77
CA GLY A 8 38.89 -5.85 18.86
C GLY A 8 38.25 -7.24 18.80
N ASN A 9 37.03 -7.38 19.30
CA ASN A 9 36.27 -8.62 19.26
C ASN A 9 35.68 -8.86 17.86
N TYR A 10 36.20 -9.89 17.19
CA TYR A 10 35.55 -10.56 16.07
C TYR A 10 34.39 -11.41 16.59
N VAL A 11 33.15 -11.13 16.16
CA VAL A 11 32.01 -12.02 16.41
C VAL A 11 31.81 -12.92 15.18
N ARG A 12 32.08 -14.22 15.37
CA ARG A 12 31.81 -15.31 14.43
C ARG A 12 30.31 -15.43 14.16
N GLN A 13 29.91 -15.41 12.88
CA GLN A 13 28.61 -15.93 12.43
C GLN A 13 28.70 -17.47 12.32
N THR A 14 27.98 -18.18 13.17
CA THR A 14 27.70 -19.62 13.00
C THR A 14 26.41 -19.78 12.21
N GLN A 15 26.52 -20.20 10.94
CA GLN A 15 25.40 -20.67 10.14
C GLN A 15 25.06 -22.11 10.52
N HIS A 16 23.82 -22.34 10.96
CA HIS A 16 23.21 -23.66 10.93
C HIS A 16 22.22 -23.72 9.76
N GLN A 17 22.55 -24.55 8.76
CA GLN A 17 21.65 -25.00 7.69
C GLN A 17 20.72 -26.08 8.25
N GLN A 18 19.40 -25.94 8.09
CA GLN A 18 18.45 -27.07 8.07
C GLN A 18 17.23 -26.79 7.17
N HIS A 19 16.60 -27.89 6.77
CA HIS A 19 15.91 -28.17 5.50
C HIS A 19 14.45 -27.68 5.36
N ASN A 20 14.03 -27.63 4.08
CA ASN A 20 12.69 -27.40 3.52
C ASN A 20 11.50 -28.01 4.28
N VAL A 21 10.54 -27.16 4.65
CA VAL A 21 9.10 -27.47 4.68
C VAL A 21 8.34 -26.20 4.21
N VAL A 22 7.39 -26.37 3.28
CA VAL A 22 6.59 -25.29 2.67
C VAL A 22 5.64 -24.70 3.71
N HIS A 23 6.05 -23.58 4.30
CA HIS A 23 5.17 -22.63 4.98
C HIS A 23 5.50 -21.24 4.44
N ASN A 24 4.50 -20.54 3.89
CA ASN A 24 4.60 -19.14 3.47
C ASN A 24 4.75 -18.24 4.72
N ASN A 25 5.89 -18.35 5.39
CA ASN A 25 6.38 -17.40 6.35
C ASN A 25 7.22 -16.39 5.57
N TYR A 26 6.71 -15.17 5.45
CA TYR A 26 7.46 -14.02 4.96
C TYR A 26 8.64 -13.76 5.91
N SER A 27 9.76 -14.41 5.61
CA SER A 27 11.08 -14.06 6.11
C SER A 27 11.43 -12.67 5.57
N PRO A 28 11.95 -11.73 6.37
CA PRO A 28 12.41 -10.45 5.88
C PRO A 28 13.70 -10.67 5.08
N LYS A 29 13.56 -11.14 3.84
CA LYS A 29 14.62 -11.05 2.85
C LYS A 29 14.80 -9.57 2.55
N THR A 30 15.93 -8.99 2.96
CA THR A 30 16.41 -7.71 2.44
C THR A 30 16.98 -7.95 1.04
N GLU A 31 16.13 -8.34 0.08
CA GLU A 31 16.52 -8.34 -1.33
C GLU A 31 16.42 -6.88 -1.80
N VAL A 32 17.57 -6.20 -1.77
CA VAL A 32 17.71 -4.78 -2.06
C VAL A 32 17.44 -4.55 -3.55
N HIS A 33 16.23 -4.10 -3.89
CA HIS A 33 15.91 -3.60 -5.23
C HIS A 33 16.33 -2.13 -5.33
N HIS A 34 17.51 -1.90 -5.93
CA HIS A 34 18.23 -0.62 -6.01
C HIS A 34 17.58 0.51 -6.84
N HIS A 35 16.28 0.44 -7.14
CA HIS A 35 15.63 1.38 -8.07
C HIS A 35 14.90 2.52 -7.41
N TYR A 36 14.63 2.42 -6.10
CA TYR A 36 13.95 3.48 -5.34
C TYR A 36 14.72 3.85 -4.09
N HIS A 37 14.70 5.15 -3.81
CA HIS A 37 15.17 5.70 -2.55
C HIS A 37 13.97 6.16 -1.74
N TYR A 38 13.88 5.64 -0.52
CA TYR A 38 12.91 6.12 0.46
C TYR A 38 13.45 7.37 1.15
N SER A 39 12.79 8.50 0.93
CA SER A 39 13.12 9.79 1.53
C SER A 39 11.83 10.45 2.00
N PRO A 40 11.32 10.08 3.19
CA PRO A 40 10.04 10.58 3.67
C PRO A 40 10.13 12.07 4.02
N PRO A 41 9.07 12.87 3.74
CA PRO A 41 8.99 14.22 4.29
C PRO A 41 8.80 14.17 5.80
N GLN A 42 9.13 15.27 6.50
CA GLN A 42 8.94 15.39 7.95
C GLN A 42 7.49 15.14 8.37
N HIS A 43 6.56 15.67 7.58
CA HIS A 43 5.12 15.47 7.69
C HIS A 43 4.50 15.48 6.29
N LEU A 44 3.35 14.84 6.14
CA LEU A 44 2.60 14.86 4.89
C LEU A 44 1.35 15.70 5.09
N SER A 45 1.28 16.84 4.39
CA SER A 45 0.11 17.71 4.40
C SER A 45 -0.79 17.35 3.24
N TYR A 46 -2.05 17.03 3.52
CA TYR A 46 -3.05 16.73 2.50
C TYR A 46 -4.37 17.43 2.85
N GLY A 47 -4.80 18.36 1.98
CA GLY A 47 -5.89 19.27 2.31
C GLY A 47 -5.55 20.10 3.56
N SER A 48 -6.41 20.05 4.57
CA SER A 48 -6.22 20.72 5.86
C SER A 48 -5.59 19.84 6.94
N GLN A 49 -5.18 18.61 6.61
CA GLN A 49 -4.70 17.62 7.58
C GLN A 49 -3.18 17.45 7.49
N VAL A 50 -2.54 17.31 8.65
CA VAL A 50 -1.15 16.89 8.77
C VAL A 50 -1.13 15.43 9.20
N LEU A 51 -0.50 14.58 8.41
CA LEU A 51 -0.57 13.13 8.54
C LEU A 51 0.81 12.54 8.90
N PRO A 52 0.82 11.43 9.65
CA PRO A 52 2.06 10.74 10.00
C PRO A 52 2.78 10.21 8.78
N VAL A 53 4.11 10.21 8.87
CA VAL A 53 4.98 9.59 7.88
C VAL A 53 5.90 8.61 8.59
N TYR A 54 6.10 7.44 7.99
CA TYR A 54 7.04 6.46 8.52
C TYR A 54 8.48 6.91 8.23
N HIS A 55 9.31 7.06 9.25
CA HIS A 55 10.69 7.55 9.08
C HIS A 55 11.75 6.44 9.01
N GLY A 56 11.37 5.20 9.32
CA GLY A 56 12.25 4.04 9.19
C GLY A 56 12.44 3.58 7.75
N SER A 57 13.36 2.64 7.53
CA SER A 57 13.45 1.95 6.24
C SER A 57 12.21 1.09 6.04
N PRO A 58 11.40 1.32 4.98
CA PRO A 58 10.16 0.60 4.80
C PRO A 58 10.44 -0.87 4.51
N PRO A 59 9.56 -1.78 4.94
CA PRO A 59 9.67 -3.20 4.61
C PRO A 59 9.69 -3.45 3.08
N VAL A 60 10.27 -4.57 2.68
CA VAL A 60 10.48 -4.91 1.25
C VAL A 60 9.19 -4.94 0.43
N TYR A 61 8.07 -5.36 1.04
CA TYR A 61 6.78 -5.40 0.36
C TYR A 61 6.35 -4.03 -0.23
N VAL A 62 6.80 -2.91 0.36
CA VAL A 62 6.48 -1.57 -0.16
C VAL A 62 7.05 -1.39 -1.57
N TYR A 63 8.28 -1.86 -1.78
CA TYR A 63 8.96 -1.84 -3.06
C TYR A 63 8.38 -2.91 -4.00
N GLU A 64 8.01 -4.09 -3.49
CA GLU A 64 7.34 -5.12 -4.29
C GLU A 64 6.01 -4.60 -4.87
N TYR A 65 5.20 -3.87 -4.09
CA TYR A 65 3.99 -3.24 -4.60
C TYR A 65 4.29 -2.22 -5.70
N ARG A 66 5.34 -1.42 -5.49
CA ARG A 66 5.77 -0.38 -6.43
C ARG A 66 6.22 -0.97 -7.76
N ASP A 67 6.99 -2.04 -7.71
CA ASP A 67 7.60 -2.69 -8.88
C ASP A 67 6.79 -3.87 -9.43
N SER A 68 5.62 -4.13 -8.86
CA SER A 68 4.75 -5.22 -9.27
C SER A 68 4.32 -5.14 -10.75
N GLY A 69 4.37 -3.96 -11.38
CA GLY A 69 3.77 -3.72 -12.69
C GLY A 69 2.24 -3.82 -12.68
N SER A 70 1.64 -3.86 -11.48
CA SER A 70 0.21 -3.77 -11.29
C SER A 70 -0.28 -2.38 -11.69
N ARG A 71 -1.48 -2.29 -12.27
CA ARG A 71 -2.15 -0.99 -12.45
C ARG A 71 -2.50 -0.31 -11.11
N PHE A 72 -2.47 -1.03 -9.99
CA PHE A 72 -2.73 -0.51 -8.65
C PHE A 72 -1.45 -0.13 -7.90
N ASP A 73 -0.27 -0.31 -8.48
CA ASP A 73 1.06 -0.08 -7.87
C ASP A 73 1.13 1.18 -6.98
N ASN A 74 0.80 2.36 -7.50
CA ASN A 74 0.82 3.63 -6.79
C ASN A 74 -0.10 3.63 -5.58
N LEU A 75 -1.30 3.08 -5.73
CA LEU A 75 -2.30 3.05 -4.65
C LEU A 75 -1.93 2.03 -3.59
N LEU A 76 -1.36 0.87 -3.96
CA LEU A 76 -0.89 -0.15 -3.02
C LEU A 76 0.35 0.32 -2.27
N THR A 77 1.34 0.91 -2.95
CA THR A 77 2.50 1.54 -2.31
C THR A 77 2.06 2.66 -1.37
N GLY A 78 1.12 3.49 -1.81
CA GLY A 78 0.52 4.56 -1.01
C GLY A 78 -0.15 4.06 0.25
N LEU A 79 -1.00 3.05 0.11
CA LEU A 79 -1.69 2.38 1.21
C LEU A 79 -0.72 1.76 2.21
N ALA A 80 0.32 1.08 1.71
CA ALA A 80 1.37 0.52 2.54
C ALA A 80 2.07 1.58 3.39
N LEU A 81 2.49 2.69 2.78
CA LEU A 81 3.17 3.79 3.46
C LEU A 81 2.24 4.55 4.41
N TYR A 82 0.98 4.74 4.03
CA TYR A 82 -0.06 5.29 4.89
C TYR A 82 -0.21 4.45 6.17
N ASN A 83 -0.35 3.12 6.00
CA ASN A 83 -0.51 2.18 7.10
C ASN A 83 0.73 2.18 8.02
N LEU A 84 1.94 2.17 7.45
CA LEU A 84 3.20 2.27 8.21
C LEU A 84 3.28 3.58 9.01
N GLY A 85 2.92 4.71 8.40
CA GLY A 85 2.91 6.01 9.07
C GLY A 85 1.94 6.01 10.26
N ARG A 86 0.69 5.60 10.05
CA ARG A 86 -0.34 5.52 11.10
C ARG A 86 0.08 4.60 12.25
N ASN A 87 0.63 3.44 11.93
CA ASN A 87 1.06 2.47 12.94
C ASN A 87 2.29 2.96 13.72
N SER A 88 3.17 3.76 13.10
CA SER A 88 4.34 4.31 13.80
C SER A 88 4.01 5.35 14.87
N GLN A 89 2.84 5.99 14.80
CA GLN A 89 2.37 6.92 15.83
C GLN A 89 1.63 6.22 16.99
N MET A 90 1.23 4.95 16.83
CA MET A 90 0.58 4.20 17.90
C MET A 90 1.64 3.72 18.90
N HIS A 91 1.91 4.54 19.92
CA HIS A 91 2.85 4.18 21.00
C HIS A 91 2.24 3.16 21.99
N HIS A 92 3.01 2.08 22.21
CA HIS A 92 3.24 1.33 23.45
C HIS A 92 2.84 -0.15 23.66
N TYR A 93 1.97 -0.81 22.87
CA TYR A 93 1.76 -2.27 23.06
C TYR A 93 1.49 -3.11 21.81
N ASP A 94 1.28 -2.51 20.63
CA ASP A 94 0.89 -3.23 19.41
C ASP A 94 1.83 -3.03 18.21
N SER A 95 2.97 -2.34 18.37
CA SER A 95 3.90 -2.06 17.25
C SER A 95 4.43 -3.31 16.55
N ASP A 96 4.46 -4.44 17.26
CA ASP A 96 5.01 -5.70 16.76
C ASP A 96 3.93 -6.69 16.32
N ARG A 97 2.64 -6.37 16.55
CA ARG A 97 1.54 -7.22 16.12
C ARG A 97 1.31 -7.03 14.63
N ARG A 98 1.96 -7.87 13.82
CA ARG A 98 1.54 -8.07 12.44
C ARG A 98 0.09 -8.52 12.45
N TYR A 99 -0.71 -7.88 11.60
CA TYR A 99 -2.09 -8.30 11.44
C TYR A 99 -2.11 -9.75 10.91
N SER A 100 -2.84 -10.62 11.60
CA SER A 100 -3.07 -11.99 11.16
C SER A 100 -4.50 -12.10 10.66
N SER A 101 -4.66 -12.28 9.35
CA SER A 101 -5.97 -12.48 8.73
C SER A 101 -6.64 -13.72 9.28
N SER A 102 -7.93 -13.63 9.58
CA SER A 102 -8.71 -14.81 9.96
C SER A 102 -8.99 -15.68 8.73
N SER A 103 -9.15 -17.00 8.93
CA SER A 103 -9.51 -17.90 7.81
C SER A 103 -10.86 -17.51 7.20
N GLY A 104 -10.90 -17.39 5.87
CA GLY A 104 -12.08 -16.94 5.11
C GLY A 104 -12.28 -15.43 5.07
N GLU A 105 -11.37 -14.65 5.63
CA GLU A 105 -11.37 -13.20 5.52
C GLU A 105 -10.89 -12.75 4.13
N ILE A 106 -11.57 -11.74 3.56
CA ILE A 106 -11.21 -11.16 2.27
C ILE A 106 -11.07 -9.65 2.42
N CYS A 107 -9.91 -9.13 2.05
CA CYS A 107 -9.66 -7.70 2.00
C CYS A 107 -9.57 -7.21 0.55
N LYS A 108 -10.17 -6.04 0.30
CA LYS A 108 -10.25 -5.44 -1.02
C LYS A 108 -9.96 -3.95 -0.97
N LEU A 109 -9.38 -3.45 -2.06
CA LEU A 109 -9.31 -2.06 -2.43
C LEU A 109 -10.42 -1.78 -3.45
N GLY A 110 -11.43 -1.02 -3.06
CA GLY A 110 -12.43 -0.47 -3.99
C GLY A 110 -12.03 0.93 -4.46
N ILE A 111 -12.28 1.26 -5.72
CA ILE A 111 -12.02 2.57 -6.31
C ILE A 111 -13.31 3.07 -6.94
N SER A 112 -13.82 4.18 -6.44
CA SER A 112 -14.97 4.88 -7.03
C SER A 112 -14.50 6.12 -7.74
N LYS A 113 -14.83 6.22 -9.04
CA LYS A 113 -14.60 7.42 -9.84
C LYS A 113 -15.77 8.39 -9.69
N ARG A 114 -15.53 9.66 -10.03
CA ARG A 114 -16.58 10.67 -10.09
C ARG A 114 -17.64 10.38 -11.16
N THR A 115 -17.27 9.61 -12.19
CA THR A 115 -18.19 9.16 -13.26
C THR A 115 -19.22 8.14 -12.78
N GLY A 116 -19.09 7.63 -11.55
CA GLY A 116 -19.94 6.55 -11.02
C GLY A 116 -19.38 5.14 -11.29
N GLU A 117 -18.29 5.03 -12.06
CA GLU A 117 -17.57 3.77 -12.23
C GLU A 117 -16.95 3.31 -10.90
N TYR A 118 -17.08 2.02 -10.64
CA TYR A 118 -16.56 1.38 -9.45
C TYR A 118 -15.83 0.09 -9.81
N GLU A 119 -14.60 -0.06 -9.32
CA GLU A 119 -13.81 -1.28 -9.48
C GLU A 119 -13.28 -1.76 -8.11
N GLU A 120 -13.19 -3.07 -7.91
CA GLU A 120 -12.59 -3.68 -6.72
C GLU A 120 -11.42 -4.57 -7.12
N THR A 121 -10.42 -4.66 -6.25
CA THR A 121 -9.33 -5.61 -6.36
C THR A 121 -9.00 -6.20 -5.01
N ARG A 122 -8.59 -7.48 -4.95
CA ARG A 122 -8.22 -8.14 -3.71
C ARG A 122 -6.82 -7.70 -3.29
N ILE A 123 -6.64 -7.45 -1.99
CA ILE A 123 -5.37 -7.06 -1.40
C ILE A 123 -5.10 -7.87 -0.13
N ASP A 124 -3.84 -7.93 0.30
CA ASP A 124 -3.48 -8.50 1.60
C ASP A 124 -4.13 -7.67 2.72
N CYS A 125 -4.78 -8.33 3.67
CA CYS A 125 -5.41 -7.66 4.81
C CYS A 125 -4.41 -6.88 5.68
N ASN A 126 -3.14 -7.31 5.72
CA ASN A 126 -2.10 -6.60 6.45
C ASN A 126 -1.84 -5.19 5.88
N LEU A 127 -2.17 -4.92 4.61
CA LEU A 127 -2.07 -3.58 4.02
C LEU A 127 -3.05 -2.57 4.61
N MET A 128 -4.16 -3.04 5.19
CA MET A 128 -5.18 -2.16 5.77
C MET A 128 -5.26 -2.30 7.30
N SER A 129 -4.23 -2.84 7.95
CA SER A 129 -4.24 -3.14 9.39
C SER A 129 -4.60 -1.92 10.26
N SER A 130 -4.10 -0.72 9.93
CA SER A 130 -4.46 0.51 10.66
C SER A 130 -5.97 0.78 10.66
N PHE A 131 -6.66 0.53 9.54
CA PHE A 131 -8.10 0.73 9.42
C PHE A 131 -8.87 -0.32 10.23
N ILE A 132 -8.35 -1.55 10.29
CA ILE A 132 -8.95 -2.64 11.06
C ILE A 132 -8.87 -2.36 12.56
N TRP A 133 -7.71 -1.90 13.04
CA TRP A 133 -7.53 -1.57 14.46
C TRP A 133 -8.32 -0.33 14.88
N GLU A 134 -8.40 0.69 14.02
CA GLU A 134 -9.22 1.88 14.28
C GLU A 134 -10.71 1.53 14.43
N ASP A 135 -11.22 0.61 13.61
CA ASP A 135 -12.59 0.13 13.72
C ASP A 135 -12.83 -0.69 15.00
N ALA A 136 -11.91 -1.60 15.34
CA ALA A 136 -11.97 -2.38 16.57
C ALA A 136 -11.93 -1.49 17.83
N ALA A 137 -11.07 -0.46 17.84
CA ALA A 137 -10.99 0.51 18.92
C ALA A 137 -12.26 1.36 19.04
N SER A 138 -12.88 1.71 17.89
CA SER A 138 -14.14 2.47 17.86
C SER A 138 -15.31 1.64 18.38
N ALA A 139 -15.38 0.35 18.02
CA ALA A 139 -16.39 -0.59 18.51
C ALA A 139 -16.28 -0.83 20.02
N ALA A 140 -15.05 -0.93 20.56
CA ALA A 140 -14.82 -1.09 21.99
C ALA A 140 -15.26 0.12 22.83
N ARG A 141 -15.17 1.34 22.27
CA ARG A 141 -15.50 2.59 23.00
C ARG A 141 -16.98 2.91 23.05
N THR A 142 -17.77 2.42 22.10
CA THR A 142 -19.18 2.82 21.99
C THR A 142 -20.17 1.79 22.53
N GLY A 143 -19.73 0.57 22.89
CA GLY A 143 -20.65 -0.54 23.22
C GLY A 143 -21.67 -0.81 22.09
N GLN A 144 -21.44 -0.21 20.92
CA GLN A 144 -22.36 -0.11 19.82
C GLN A 144 -21.88 -1.14 18.82
N HIS A 145 -22.69 -2.18 18.67
CA HIS A 145 -22.63 -3.10 17.55
C HIS A 145 -22.58 -2.26 16.28
N VAL A 146 -21.39 -2.17 15.67
CA VAL A 146 -21.23 -1.64 14.32
C VAL A 146 -22.25 -2.41 13.49
N VAL A 147 -23.22 -1.69 12.94
CA VAL A 147 -24.32 -2.24 12.14
C VAL A 147 -23.73 -3.30 11.23
N LYS A 148 -23.99 -4.56 11.58
CA LYS A 148 -23.75 -5.71 10.74
C LYS A 148 -24.70 -5.54 9.57
N ASN A 149 -24.23 -4.89 8.52
CA ASN A 149 -24.83 -5.06 7.21
C ASN A 149 -24.57 -6.52 6.80
N SER A 150 -25.46 -7.41 7.27
CA SER A 150 -25.99 -8.47 6.42
C SER A 150 -26.28 -7.83 5.07
N THR A 151 -25.87 -8.51 4.01
CA THR A 151 -25.93 -8.11 2.59
C THR A 151 -27.26 -7.50 2.11
N GLU A 152 -27.56 -6.29 2.57
CA GLU A 152 -28.53 -5.34 2.03
C GLU A 152 -28.29 -3.99 2.71
N VAL A 153 -27.77 -3.02 1.95
CA VAL A 153 -27.54 -1.66 2.45
C VAL A 153 -28.19 -0.68 1.51
N THR A 154 -29.40 -0.28 1.87
CA THR A 154 -30.13 0.81 1.25
C THR A 154 -29.50 2.13 1.69
N VAL A 155 -28.87 2.87 0.76
CA VAL A 155 -28.31 4.20 1.05
C VAL A 155 -29.25 5.28 0.52
N THR A 156 -29.91 6.00 1.44
CA THR A 156 -30.75 7.16 1.14
C THR A 156 -29.87 8.41 1.03
N ARG A 157 -29.90 9.12 -0.11
CA ARG A 157 -29.30 10.45 -0.24
C ARG A 157 -30.39 11.51 -0.09
N VAL A 158 -30.31 12.33 0.96
CA VAL A 158 -31.19 13.48 1.15
C VAL A 158 -30.58 14.67 0.42
N THR A 159 -31.28 15.16 -0.61
CA THR A 159 -31.13 16.52 -1.12
C THR A 159 -32.49 17.19 -1.00
N GLY A 160 -32.53 18.27 -0.21
CA GLY A 160 -33.74 18.85 0.35
C GLY A 160 -34.73 19.37 -0.69
N ALA A 161 -35.83 18.66 -0.84
CA ALA A 161 -37.19 19.09 -0.48
C ALA A 161 -38.02 17.79 -0.53
N GLY A 162 -38.62 17.39 0.59
CA GLY A 162 -39.08 16.03 0.86
C GLY A 162 -39.71 15.32 -0.35
N ASN A 163 -38.97 14.36 -0.92
CA ASN A 163 -39.42 13.17 -1.67
C ASN A 163 -38.18 12.42 -2.16
N SER A 164 -37.70 11.46 -1.37
CA SER A 164 -36.54 10.63 -1.67
C SER A 164 -36.84 9.64 -2.79
N SER A 165 -36.17 9.79 -3.93
CA SER A 165 -36.07 8.77 -4.98
C SER A 165 -34.80 7.94 -4.71
N VAL A 166 -34.98 6.64 -4.50
CA VAL A 166 -33.90 5.68 -4.23
C VAL A 166 -33.42 5.10 -5.55
N THR A 167 -32.18 5.42 -5.94
CA THR A 167 -31.50 4.73 -7.05
C THR A 167 -30.64 3.62 -6.47
N SER A 168 -31.08 2.37 -6.63
CA SER A 168 -30.36 1.17 -6.22
C SER A 168 -29.18 0.89 -7.15
N MET A 169 -27.96 0.76 -6.60
CA MET A 169 -26.79 0.29 -7.35
C MET A 169 -26.49 -1.16 -6.95
N THR A 170 -26.61 -2.07 -7.92
CA THR A 170 -26.34 -3.50 -7.78
C THR A 170 -24.83 -3.75 -7.88
N VAL A 171 -24.21 -4.30 -6.82
CA VAL A 171 -22.81 -4.77 -6.89
C VAL A 171 -22.82 -6.27 -7.14
N THR A 172 -22.60 -6.67 -8.39
CA THR A 172 -22.44 -8.07 -8.79
C THR A 172 -21.14 -8.64 -8.20
N SER A 173 -21.21 -9.81 -7.56
CA SER A 173 -20.02 -10.53 -7.09
C SER A 173 -19.23 -11.07 -8.28
N HIS A 174 -18.32 -10.27 -8.81
CA HIS A 174 -17.26 -10.77 -9.67
C HIS A 174 -16.17 -11.40 -8.79
N THR A 175 -15.54 -12.47 -9.27
CA THR A 175 -14.29 -13.00 -8.69
C THR A 175 -13.26 -11.88 -8.74
N VAL A 176 -13.09 -11.18 -7.63
CA VAL A 176 -12.18 -10.05 -7.55
C VAL A 176 -10.75 -10.57 -7.65
N GLU A 177 -10.05 -10.16 -8.71
CA GLU A 177 -8.67 -10.57 -8.97
C GLU A 177 -7.71 -9.96 -7.93
N ASP A 178 -6.57 -10.62 -7.72
CA ASP A 178 -5.52 -10.10 -6.86
C ASP A 178 -4.87 -8.86 -7.50
N ALA A 179 -4.73 -7.79 -6.71
CA ALA A 179 -4.23 -6.52 -7.21
C ALA A 179 -2.83 -6.64 -7.82
N LEU A 180 -1.98 -7.53 -7.32
CA LEU A 180 -0.65 -7.75 -7.88
C LEU A 180 -0.71 -8.42 -9.26
N GLN A 181 -1.79 -9.12 -9.60
CA GLN A 181 -1.95 -9.84 -10.86
C GLN A 181 -2.53 -8.97 -11.98
N VAL A 182 -3.26 -7.90 -11.64
CA VAL A 182 -3.86 -7.00 -12.65
C VAL A 182 -2.80 -6.05 -13.21
N LYS A 183 -2.14 -6.45 -14.30
CA LYS A 183 -1.09 -5.66 -14.96
C LYS A 183 -1.66 -4.54 -15.82
N GLY A 184 -0.89 -3.48 -16.00
CA GLY A 184 -1.24 -2.38 -16.89
C GLY A 184 -0.64 -1.04 -16.45
N PRO A 185 -0.99 0.05 -17.15
CA PRO A 185 -0.59 1.38 -16.72
C PRO A 185 -1.19 1.69 -15.35
N SER A 186 -0.40 2.31 -14.47
CA SER A 186 -0.83 2.75 -13.15
C SER A 186 -2.11 3.59 -13.24
N ILE A 187 -3.03 3.39 -12.30
CA ILE A 187 -4.26 4.18 -12.22
C ILE A 187 -3.92 5.66 -12.05
N ALA A 188 -4.38 6.46 -13.01
CA ALA A 188 -4.31 7.91 -12.94
C ALA A 188 -5.39 8.41 -11.97
N VAL A 189 -4.99 8.79 -10.75
CA VAL A 189 -5.92 9.35 -9.78
C VAL A 189 -6.30 10.77 -10.18
N THR A 190 -7.60 11.03 -10.25
CA THR A 190 -8.17 12.35 -10.52
C THR A 190 -8.88 12.89 -9.27
N PRO A 191 -9.00 14.23 -9.13
CA PRO A 191 -9.71 14.82 -7.99
C PRO A 191 -11.12 14.26 -7.81
N GLY A 192 -11.45 13.89 -6.57
CA GLY A 192 -12.76 13.32 -6.21
C GLY A 192 -12.88 11.80 -6.35
N MET A 193 -11.79 11.09 -6.72
CA MET A 193 -11.77 9.63 -6.61
C MET A 193 -11.69 9.19 -5.14
N THR A 194 -12.54 8.24 -4.75
CA THR A 194 -12.57 7.70 -3.40
C THR A 194 -12.15 6.23 -3.41
N CYS A 195 -11.20 5.90 -2.54
CA CYS A 195 -10.73 4.55 -2.31
C CYS A 195 -11.46 3.97 -1.09
N PHE A 196 -11.79 2.69 -1.12
CA PHE A 196 -12.51 2.02 -0.03
C PHE A 196 -11.70 0.82 0.44
N MET A 197 -11.34 0.82 1.73
CA MET A 197 -10.79 -0.35 2.40
C MET A 197 -11.96 -1.22 2.82
N ILE A 198 -12.09 -2.37 2.17
CA ILE A 198 -13.19 -3.30 2.41
C ILE A 198 -12.63 -4.57 3.03
N ARG A 199 -13.14 -4.96 4.18
CA ARG A 199 -12.83 -6.22 4.83
C ARG A 199 -14.12 -6.99 5.00
N THR A 200 -14.23 -8.14 4.34
CA THR A 200 -15.35 -9.07 4.47
C THR A 200 -14.96 -10.18 5.44
N PHE A 201 -15.78 -10.34 6.47
CA PHE A 201 -15.64 -11.39 7.47
C PHE A 201 -16.24 -12.71 7.00
N ARG A 202 -15.93 -13.80 7.70
CA ARG A 202 -16.48 -15.12 7.40
C ARG A 202 -18.00 -15.20 7.52
N ASP A 203 -18.61 -14.37 8.38
CA ASP A 203 -20.07 -14.26 8.53
C ASP A 203 -20.71 -13.35 7.47
N SER A 204 -20.00 -13.04 6.38
CA SER A 204 -20.41 -12.17 5.28
C SER A 204 -20.69 -10.72 5.67
N THR A 205 -20.41 -10.33 6.91
CA THR A 205 -20.41 -8.92 7.29
C THR A 205 -19.22 -8.22 6.65
N ALA A 206 -19.33 -6.91 6.42
CA ALA A 206 -18.27 -6.15 5.80
C ALA A 206 -18.02 -4.83 6.52
N LEU A 207 -16.74 -4.58 6.78
CA LEU A 207 -16.21 -3.26 7.12
C LEU A 207 -15.89 -2.54 5.80
N ARG A 208 -16.32 -1.27 5.69
CA ARG A 208 -15.97 -0.40 4.56
C ARG A 208 -15.54 0.97 5.08
N LYS A 209 -14.26 1.31 4.92
CA LYS A 209 -13.71 2.62 5.31
C LYS A 209 -13.27 3.42 4.08
N PRO A 210 -13.75 4.66 3.90
CA PRO A 210 -13.29 5.51 2.80
C PRO A 210 -11.91 6.11 3.13
N VAL A 211 -11.12 6.31 2.08
CA VAL A 211 -9.89 7.11 2.06
C VAL A 211 -9.79 7.80 0.71
N ASP A 212 -9.29 9.03 0.68
CA ASP A 212 -9.08 9.71 -0.60
C ASP A 212 -8.00 8.97 -1.41
N CYS A 213 -8.30 8.60 -2.67
CA CYS A 213 -7.29 7.97 -3.51
C CYS A 213 -6.10 8.90 -3.78
N GLY A 214 -6.34 10.21 -3.84
CA GLY A 214 -5.31 11.23 -4.00
C GLY A 214 -4.35 11.24 -2.81
N LEU A 215 -4.86 10.99 -1.60
CA LEU A 215 -4.03 10.86 -0.41
C LEU A 215 -3.09 9.66 -0.50
N LEU A 216 -3.60 8.50 -0.90
CA LEU A 216 -2.76 7.31 -1.08
C LEU A 216 -1.69 7.56 -2.15
N GLN A 217 -2.06 8.18 -3.27
CA GLN A 217 -1.09 8.54 -4.30
C GLN A 217 -0.03 9.51 -3.77
N GLU A 218 -0.42 10.48 -2.94
CA GLU A 218 0.49 11.45 -2.34
C GLU A 218 1.54 10.75 -1.45
N TYR A 219 1.13 9.79 -0.61
CA TYR A 219 2.07 8.96 0.16
C TYR A 219 3.08 8.23 -0.73
N ALA A 220 2.63 7.66 -1.85
CA ALA A 220 3.52 6.94 -2.76
C ALA A 220 4.52 7.88 -3.44
N ARG A 221 4.10 9.09 -3.83
CA ARG A 221 4.93 10.04 -4.59
C ARG A 221 5.90 10.81 -3.71
N SER A 222 5.48 11.17 -2.51
CA SER A 222 6.23 12.07 -1.65
C SER A 222 7.28 11.36 -0.79
N SER A 223 7.15 10.05 -0.58
CA SER A 223 8.12 9.30 0.24
C SER A 223 9.04 8.37 -0.56
N LEU A 224 8.63 7.94 -1.77
CA LEU A 224 9.38 6.96 -2.56
C LEU A 224 9.76 7.53 -3.93
N HIS A 225 11.05 7.76 -4.12
CA HIS A 225 11.59 8.36 -5.35
C HIS A 225 12.36 7.35 -6.17
N ARG A 226 12.16 7.35 -7.49
CA ARG A 226 12.93 6.50 -8.39
C ARG A 226 14.33 7.08 -8.56
N SER A 227 15.35 6.25 -8.36
CA SER A 227 16.74 6.62 -8.62
C SER A 227 16.93 6.82 -10.13
N VAL A 228 17.10 8.07 -10.55
CA VAL A 228 17.22 8.45 -11.98
C VAL A 228 18.55 7.98 -12.60
N ALA A 229 19.46 7.40 -11.80
CA ALA A 229 20.77 6.91 -12.22
C ALA A 229 20.74 5.77 -13.26
N GLN A 230 19.56 5.22 -13.59
CA GLN A 230 19.38 4.25 -14.67
C GLN A 230 18.60 4.78 -15.88
N CYS A 231 18.23 6.06 -15.91
CA CYS A 231 17.64 6.72 -17.08
C CYS A 231 18.71 7.30 -18.01
N LEU A 232 19.90 6.67 -18.05
CA LEU A 232 20.99 7.03 -18.95
C LEU A 232 21.64 5.74 -19.49
N LEU A 233 20.97 5.09 -20.42
CA LEU A 233 21.56 4.10 -21.35
C LEU A 233 21.19 4.51 -22.79
N PRO A 234 21.98 4.12 -23.80
CA PRO A 234 22.99 4.93 -24.48
C PRO A 234 22.45 5.51 -25.81
N PHE A 235 21.38 6.31 -25.79
CA PHE A 235 20.93 6.94 -27.04
C PHE A 235 21.97 7.89 -27.65
N LYS A 236 22.83 8.50 -26.81
CA LYS A 236 23.92 9.35 -27.30
C LYS A 236 25.05 8.58 -27.99
N THR A 237 25.30 7.33 -27.65
CA THR A 237 26.41 6.56 -28.23
C THR A 237 26.07 5.96 -29.59
N ILE A 238 24.80 5.66 -29.85
CA ILE A 238 24.35 5.18 -31.17
C ILE A 238 24.42 6.32 -32.19
N ILE A 239 23.92 7.51 -31.86
CA ILE A 239 23.94 8.65 -32.79
C ILE A 239 25.39 9.07 -33.11
N PHE A 240 26.30 9.07 -32.13
CA PHE A 240 27.70 9.45 -32.37
C PHE A 240 28.43 8.44 -33.28
N ASN A 241 28.15 7.14 -33.14
CA ASN A 241 28.75 6.12 -34.02
C ASN A 241 28.20 6.20 -35.46
N PHE A 242 26.91 6.46 -35.66
CA PHE A 242 26.36 6.66 -37.00
C PHE A 242 26.91 7.93 -37.67
N LEU A 243 27.13 9.01 -36.92
CA LEU A 243 27.67 10.28 -37.44
C LEU A 243 29.15 10.13 -37.86
N ILE A 244 29.95 9.39 -37.08
CA ILE A 244 31.34 9.09 -37.45
C ILE A 244 31.42 8.19 -38.69
N ILE A 245 30.59 7.13 -38.77
CA ILE A 245 30.57 6.25 -39.96
C ILE A 245 30.17 7.04 -41.22
N TYR A 246 29.23 7.98 -41.09
CA TYR A 246 28.79 8.82 -42.21
C TYR A 246 29.89 9.80 -42.66
N LEU A 247 30.65 10.38 -41.74
CA LEU A 247 31.76 11.31 -42.02
C LEU A 247 33.04 10.64 -42.54
N VAL A 248 33.21 9.33 -42.33
CA VAL A 248 34.38 8.57 -42.86
C VAL A 248 34.11 7.99 -44.25
N ARG A 249 32.83 7.90 -44.67
CA ARG A 249 32.44 7.35 -45.97
C ARG A 249 32.19 8.40 -47.07
N TYR A 250 32.24 9.68 -46.75
CA TYR A 250 32.21 10.81 -47.68
C TYR A 250 33.47 11.65 -47.51
#